data_AF-A0A0B2SI98-F1
#
_entry.id   AF-A0A0B2SI98-F1
#
_cell.length_a   1.000
_cell.length_b   1.000
_cell.length_c   1.000
_cell.angle_alpha   90.00
_cell.angle_beta   90.00
_cell.angle_gamma   90.00
#
_symmetry.space_group_name_H-M   'P 1'
#
loop_
_entity.id
_entity.type
_entity.pdbx_description
1 polymer ?
#
loop_
_entity_poly.entity_id
_entity_poly.type
_entity_poly.pdbx_seq_one_letter_code
_entity_poly.pdbx_strand_id
1 'polypeptide(L)'
;MAGGPFWEVPFGRKDNKISLAREANMVPHGHENITALIAFFQEKGLDILDLVTLSGSHTIGRSTCSSIMDKIYNFNGTGKPDPSLNVYKREEKVQKGDGFGAP
;
A
#
# COMPACT_ATOMS: atom_id res chain seq x y z
N MET A 1 -21.31 7.66 -2.92
CA MET A 1 -20.27 7.00 -3.75
C MET A 1 -19.17 8.00 -4.06
N ALA A 2 -17.96 7.54 -4.39
CA ALA A 2 -16.77 8.40 -4.55
C ALA A 2 -16.55 8.95 -5.98
N GLY A 3 -17.49 8.75 -6.92
CA GLY A 3 -17.42 9.33 -8.27
C GLY A 3 -16.60 8.55 -9.30
N GLY A 4 -16.26 7.29 -9.04
CA GLY A 4 -15.54 6.42 -9.99
C GLY A 4 -16.40 5.91 -11.14
N PRO A 5 -15.79 5.18 -12.11
CA PRO A 5 -16.51 4.60 -13.23
C PRO A 5 -17.54 3.56 -12.78
N PHE A 6 -18.53 3.29 -13.63
CA PHE A 6 -19.51 2.24 -13.43
C PHE A 6 -19.18 1.02 -14.28
N TRP A 7 -19.39 -0.17 -13.71
CA TRP A 7 -19.36 -1.44 -14.43
C TRP A 7 -20.26 -2.44 -13.73
N GLU A 8 -20.83 -3.38 -14.50
CA GLU A 8 -21.58 -4.49 -13.95
C GLU A 8 -20.61 -5.54 -13.37
N VAL A 9 -20.82 -5.91 -12.11
CA VAL A 9 -19.96 -6.88 -11.43
C VAL A 9 -20.50 -8.30 -11.63
N PRO A 10 -19.70 -9.28 -12.06
CA PRO A 10 -20.13 -10.67 -12.11
C PRO A 10 -20.54 -11.21 -10.73
N PHE A 11 -21.69 -11.87 -10.67
CA PHE A 11 -22.26 -12.42 -9.42
C PHE A 11 -22.05 -13.95 -9.33
N GLY A 12 -22.28 -14.53 -8.15
CA GLY A 12 -22.24 -15.99 -7.93
C GLY A 12 -21.03 -16.56 -7.19
N ARG A 13 -20.14 -15.70 -6.65
CA ARG A 13 -19.08 -16.14 -5.72
C ARG A 13 -19.69 -16.77 -4.47
N LYS A 14 -19.10 -17.86 -3.99
CA LYS A 14 -19.50 -18.58 -2.77
C LYS A 14 -18.57 -18.25 -1.61
N ASP A 15 -19.09 -18.27 -0.39
CA ASP A 15 -18.30 -18.08 0.81
C ASP A 15 -17.50 -19.33 1.16
N ASN A 16 -16.23 -19.15 1.51
CA ASN A 16 -15.38 -20.24 1.99
C ASN A 16 -15.64 -20.49 3.48
N LYS A 17 -15.46 -21.74 3.95
CA LYS A 17 -15.64 -22.16 5.34
C LYS A 17 -14.33 -22.14 6.15
N ILE A 18 -13.20 -21.87 5.50
CA ILE A 18 -11.86 -21.94 6.09
C ILE A 18 -11.20 -20.57 5.95
N SER A 19 -10.56 -20.11 7.03
CA SER A 19 -9.72 -18.92 7.06
C SER A 19 -8.27 -19.33 7.34
N LEU A 20 -7.33 -18.85 6.52
CA LEU A 20 -5.91 -19.19 6.62
C LEU A 20 -5.08 -17.93 6.87
N ALA A 21 -4.63 -17.74 8.12
CA ALA A 21 -3.81 -16.57 8.49
C ALA A 21 -2.52 -16.45 7.66
N ARG A 22 -1.95 -17.59 7.24
CA ARG A 22 -0.77 -17.61 6.35
C ARG A 22 -1.04 -16.87 5.04
N GLU A 23 -2.25 -16.93 4.48
CA GLU A 23 -2.58 -16.25 3.23
C GLU A 23 -2.65 -14.74 3.41
N ALA A 24 -3.19 -14.28 4.54
CA ALA A 24 -3.20 -12.86 4.86
C ALA A 24 -1.78 -12.29 5.02
N ASN A 25 -0.85 -13.07 5.59
CA ASN A 25 0.55 -12.66 5.76
C ASN A 25 1.32 -12.55 4.43
N MET A 26 0.78 -13.02 3.30
CA MET A 26 1.41 -12.89 1.99
C MET A 26 1.06 -11.57 1.29
N VAL A 27 0.08 -10.81 1.81
CA VAL A 27 -0.37 -9.57 1.18
C VAL A 27 0.71 -8.49 1.30
N PRO A 28 1.05 -7.76 0.21
CA PRO A 28 2.03 -6.68 0.27
C PRO A 28 1.67 -5.61 1.31
N HIS A 29 2.66 -5.21 2.10
CA HIS A 29 2.50 -4.27 3.22
C HIS A 29 2.92 -2.83 2.87
N GLY A 30 3.44 -2.59 1.66
CA GLY A 30 3.83 -1.27 1.17
C GLY A 30 5.33 -0.96 1.29
N HIS A 31 6.13 -1.96 1.65
CA HIS A 31 7.59 -1.87 1.77
C HIS A 31 8.33 -2.67 0.68
N GLU A 32 7.60 -3.38 -0.17
CA GLU A 32 8.12 -4.21 -1.23
C GLU A 32 8.72 -3.36 -2.36
N ASN A 33 9.75 -3.90 -3.02
CA ASN A 33 10.24 -3.30 -4.26
C ASN A 33 9.29 -3.65 -5.43
N ILE A 34 9.43 -2.92 -6.54
CA ILE A 34 8.54 -3.08 -7.69
C ILE A 34 8.60 -4.50 -8.29
N THR A 35 9.76 -5.14 -8.30
CA THR A 35 9.93 -6.50 -8.83
C THR A 35 9.13 -7.52 -8.01
N ALA A 36 9.13 -7.38 -6.68
CA ALA A 36 8.36 -8.24 -5.79
C ALA A 36 6.85 -8.03 -5.96
N LEU A 37 6.39 -6.78 -6.15
CA LEU A 37 4.98 -6.49 -6.44
C LEU A 37 4.53 -7.09 -7.78
N ILE A 38 5.35 -6.96 -8.83
CA ILE A 38 5.07 -7.58 -10.13
C ILE A 38 4.96 -9.10 -9.99
N ALA A 39 5.92 -9.74 -9.31
CA ALA A 39 5.91 -11.19 -9.10
C ALA A 39 4.67 -11.65 -8.30
N PHE A 40 4.29 -10.90 -7.26
CA PHE A 40 3.10 -11.20 -6.46
C PHE A 40 1.81 -11.12 -7.30
N PHE A 41 1.66 -10.08 -8.13
CA PHE A 41 0.48 -9.94 -9.00
C PHE A 41 0.44 -11.07 -10.04
N GLN A 42 1.57 -11.42 -10.63
CA GLN A 42 1.68 -12.55 -11.56
C GLN A 42 1.31 -13.88 -10.92
N GLU A 43 1.69 -14.13 -9.66
CA GLU A 43 1.27 -15.32 -8.91
C GLU A 43 -0.26 -15.38 -8.74
N LYS A 44 -0.94 -14.23 -8.69
CA LYS A 44 -2.41 -14.13 -8.64
C LYS A 44 -3.07 -14.08 -10.01
N GLY A 45 -2.30 -14.28 -11.09
CA GLY A 45 -2.80 -14.24 -12.47
C GLY A 45 -3.10 -12.83 -12.99
N LEU A 46 -2.51 -11.81 -12.38
CA LEU A 46 -2.64 -10.40 -12.75
C LEU A 46 -1.34 -9.91 -13.40
N ASP A 47 -1.44 -8.98 -14.33
CA ASP A 47 -0.27 -8.43 -15.03
C ASP A 47 0.19 -7.07 -14.46
N ILE A 48 1.16 -6.44 -15.12
CA ILE A 48 1.67 -5.13 -14.71
C ILE A 48 0.65 -4.01 -14.91
N LEU A 49 -0.25 -4.13 -15.89
CA LEU A 49 -1.31 -3.16 -16.12
C LEU A 49 -2.32 -3.23 -14.97
N ASP A 50 -2.64 -4.44 -14.50
CA ASP A 50 -3.48 -4.65 -13.31
C ASP A 50 -2.84 -4.05 -12.06
N LEU A 51 -1.53 -4.24 -11.86
CA LEU A 51 -0.79 -3.64 -10.74
C LEU A 51 -0.93 -2.12 -10.74
N VAL A 52 -0.70 -1.47 -11.87
CA VAL A 52 -0.79 0.00 -11.99
C VAL A 52 -2.23 0.48 -11.81
N THR A 53 -3.18 -0.21 -12.44
CA THR A 53 -4.61 0.13 -12.39
C THR A 53 -5.17 0.01 -10.97
N LEU A 54 -4.89 -1.09 -10.29
CA LEU A 54 -5.36 -1.34 -8.92
C LEU A 54 -4.64 -0.47 -7.89
N SER A 55 -3.40 -0.08 -8.14
CA SER A 55 -2.69 0.93 -7.32
C SER A 55 -3.39 2.30 -7.34
N GLY A 56 -4.20 2.59 -8.36
CA GLY A 56 -5.05 3.77 -8.43
C GLY A 56 -6.08 3.86 -7.29
N SER A 57 -6.41 2.73 -6.63
CA SER A 57 -7.31 2.72 -5.45
C SER A 57 -6.79 3.57 -4.29
N HIS A 58 -5.49 3.87 -4.24
CA HIS A 58 -4.90 4.81 -3.28
C HIS A 58 -5.26 6.29 -3.52
N THR A 59 -6.08 6.60 -4.53
CA THR A 59 -6.60 7.97 -4.78
C THR A 59 -7.53 8.48 -3.67
N ILE A 60 -8.12 7.57 -2.89
CA ILE A 60 -8.96 7.88 -1.73
C ILE A 60 -8.57 6.96 -0.57
N GLY A 61 -8.88 7.38 0.66
CA GLY A 61 -8.59 6.61 1.86
C GLY A 61 -7.48 7.22 2.70
N ARG A 62 -6.99 6.43 3.68
CA ARG A 62 -5.98 6.85 4.65
C ARG A 62 -5.00 5.70 4.88
N SER A 63 -3.74 6.04 5.10
CA SER A 63 -2.72 5.12 5.59
C SER A 63 -2.27 5.52 7.00
N THR A 64 -1.74 4.55 7.75
CA THR A 64 -1.14 4.81 9.07
C THR A 64 0.29 5.32 8.93
N CYS A 65 0.75 6.10 9.89
CA CYS A 65 2.12 6.61 9.94
C CYS A 65 3.16 5.49 9.80
N SER A 66 2.96 4.37 10.49
CA SER A 66 3.87 3.20 10.46
C SER A 66 4.25 2.74 9.05
N SER A 67 3.34 2.85 8.08
CA SER A 67 3.57 2.43 6.69
C SER A 67 4.58 3.30 5.93
N ILE A 68 4.86 4.53 6.38
CA ILE A 68 5.74 5.48 5.67
C ILE A 68 6.95 5.94 6.48
N MET A 69 7.03 5.62 7.78
CA MET A 69 8.09 6.10 8.66
C MET A 69 9.51 5.73 8.19
N ASP A 70 9.68 4.51 7.65
CA ASP A 70 10.96 4.08 7.06
C ASP A 70 11.44 5.06 5.98
N LYS A 71 10.54 5.43 5.06
CA LYS A 71 10.83 6.38 3.98
C LYS A 71 11.12 7.80 4.49
N ILE A 72 10.59 8.20 5.64
CA ILE A 72 10.77 9.57 6.18
C ILE A 72 12.08 9.70 6.97
N TYR A 73 12.50 8.65 7.69
CA TYR A 73 13.59 8.74 8.66
C TYR A 73 14.81 7.87 8.33
N ASN A 74 14.62 6.66 7.80
CA ASN A 74 15.70 5.69 7.65
C ASN A 74 15.51 4.79 6.42
N PHE A 75 15.34 5.41 5.25
CA PHE A 75 15.02 4.68 4.04
C PHE A 75 16.14 3.71 3.69
N ASN A 76 15.83 2.42 3.59
CA ASN A 76 16.79 1.37 3.26
C ASN A 76 18.03 1.35 4.19
N GLY A 77 17.87 1.73 5.46
CA GLY A 77 18.93 1.71 6.45
C GLY A 77 19.98 2.83 6.34
N THR A 78 19.74 3.86 5.52
CA THR A 78 20.73 4.92 5.27
C THR A 78 20.79 6.01 6.36
N GLY A 79 19.90 5.96 7.35
CA GLY A 79 19.68 7.02 8.34
C GLY A 79 19.17 8.32 7.72
N LYS A 80 18.64 8.26 6.49
CA LYS A 80 18.21 9.41 5.70
C LYS A 80 16.84 9.13 5.07
N PRO A 81 16.08 10.17 4.70
CA PRO A 81 14.82 10.01 4.00
C PRO A 81 15.01 9.47 2.58
N ASP A 82 13.97 8.86 2.06
CA ASP A 82 13.86 8.43 0.67
C ASP A 82 14.03 9.66 -0.26
N PRO A 83 15.05 9.67 -1.14
CA PRO A 83 15.32 10.82 -2.01
C PRO A 83 14.21 11.08 -3.04
N SER A 84 13.33 10.12 -3.28
CA SER A 84 12.16 10.29 -4.16
C SER A 84 10.99 11.01 -3.48
N LEU A 85 11.01 11.17 -2.15
CA LEU A 85 9.99 11.91 -1.43
C LEU A 85 10.17 13.43 -1.61
N ASN A 86 9.09 14.10 -2.02
CA ASN A 86 9.08 15.56 -2.11
C ASN A 86 9.14 16.20 -0.71
N VAL A 87 10.09 17.11 -0.53
CA VAL A 87 10.39 17.81 0.73
C VAL A 87 9.18 18.59 1.29
N TYR A 88 8.32 19.17 0.44
CA TYR A 88 7.16 19.93 0.90
C TYR A 88 6.05 19.05 1.51
N LYS A 89 5.88 17.81 1.01
CA LYS A 89 4.94 16.85 1.60
C LYS A 89 5.50 16.18 2.85
N ARG A 90 6.82 16.21 3.03
CA ARG A 90 7.49 15.64 4.20
C ARG A 90 7.14 16.41 5.47
N GLU A 91 7.16 17.73 5.43
CA GLU A 91 6.87 18.56 6.61
C GLU A 91 5.41 18.43 7.08
N GLU A 92 4.45 18.34 6.17
CA GLU A 92 3.03 18.09 6.50
C GLU A 92 2.82 16.70 7.14
N LYS A 93 3.56 15.68 6.67
CA LYS A 93 3.45 14.31 7.17
C LYS A 93 4.14 14.12 8.52
N VAL A 94 5.26 14.83 8.76
CA VAL A 94 5.96 14.86 10.05
C VAL A 94 5.07 15.51 11.11
N GLN A 95 4.45 16.66 10.82
CA GLN A 95 3.57 17.36 11.78
C GLN A 95 2.34 16.55 12.21
N LYS A 96 1.90 15.56 11.41
CA LYS A 96 0.77 14.68 11.75
C LYS A 96 1.18 13.45 12.57
N GLY A 97 2.48 13.14 12.63
CA GLY A 97 3.04 12.01 13.38
C GLY A 97 3.31 12.31 14.86
N ASP A 98 3.40 13.59 15.24
CA ASP A 98 3.80 14.03 16.59
C ASP A 98 2.65 13.99 17.62
N GLY A 99 1.48 13.45 17.25
CA GLY A 99 0.27 13.40 18.08
C GLY A 99 0.01 12.09 18.82
N PHE A 100 0.88 11.09 18.73
CA PHE A 100 0.75 9.85 19.51
C PHE A 100 2.13 9.45 20.02
N GLY A 101 2.36 9.71 21.30
CA GLY A 101 3.65 9.57 21.96
C GLY A 101 4.31 8.21 21.71
N ALA A 102 5.60 8.26 21.40
CA ALA A 102 6.52 7.22 21.82
C ALA A 102 6.64 7.27 23.37
N PRO A 103 6.93 6.15 24.05
CA PRO A 103 7.32 6.19 25.46
C PRO A 103 8.58 7.05 25.69
#